data_AF-T0Z6D9-F1
#
_entry.id   AF-T0Z6D9-F1
#
_cell.length_a   1.000
_cell.length_b   1.000
_cell.length_c   1.000
_cell.angle_alpha   90.00
_cell.angle_beta   90.00
_cell.angle_gamma   90.00
#
_symmetry.space_group_name_H-M   'P 1'
#
loop_
_entity.id
_entity.type
_entity.pdbx_description
1 polymer ?
#
loop_
_entity_poly.entity_id
_entity_poly.type
_entity_poly.pdbx_seq_one_letter_code
_entity_poly.pdbx_strand_id
1 'polypeptide(L)'
;VYLRLRERLTDFAASHIMHMQKAMTLMNLQLQHVVSDVTGATGMKIIRAIVGGERDPAILAAMRDIRCKADNEKVCAALVGNYRSEHVFALTQALKLYDFYQARIAECDSEVERVLAMLSADKSAPAEPLKKPRHRTIQPNAMSFDTRPVLYQITGVDLTQIHGVGPYLALRMVAECGTDLSRWPTAKHFTSWLTLSPGCKISGGKVLSSRTRKTSNRLSAHLRLAAVTIGRTST
;
A
#
# COMPACT_ATOMS: atom_id res chain seq x y z
N VAL A 1 10.13 13.57 1.91
CA VAL A 1 11.18 12.51 1.81
C VAL A 1 10.71 11.19 2.40
N TYR A 2 10.21 11.19 3.64
CA TYR A 2 9.76 9.98 4.36
C TYR A 2 8.75 9.11 3.59
N LEU A 3 7.70 9.70 2.99
CA LEU A 3 6.71 8.92 2.23
C LEU A 3 7.29 8.23 1.00
N ARG A 4 8.22 8.87 0.30
CA ARG A 4 8.92 8.27 -0.86
C ARG A 4 9.86 7.15 -0.43
N LEU A 5 10.50 7.30 0.73
CA LEU A 5 11.32 6.25 1.32
C LEU A 5 10.46 5.05 1.72
N ARG A 6 9.36 5.29 2.43
CA ARG A 6 8.36 4.28 2.82
C ARG A 6 7.84 3.48 1.62
N GLU A 7 7.48 4.17 0.55
CA GLU A 7 7.02 3.53 -0.71
C GLU A 7 8.05 2.52 -1.22
N ARG A 8 9.31 2.93 -1.34
CA ARG A 8 10.40 2.04 -1.77
C ARG A 8 10.67 0.89 -0.81
N LEU A 9 10.59 1.10 0.51
CA LEU A 9 10.72 0.01 1.49
C LEU A 9 9.58 -1.00 1.36
N THR A 10 8.37 -0.52 1.01
CA THR A 10 7.22 -1.38 0.73
C THR A 10 7.45 -2.22 -0.53
N ASP A 11 8.04 -1.64 -1.58
CA ASP A 11 8.41 -2.36 -2.82
C ASP A 11 9.48 -3.44 -2.55
N PHE A 12 10.47 -3.15 -1.70
CA PHE A 12 11.45 -4.14 -1.29
C PHE A 12 10.82 -5.26 -0.46
N ALA A 13 9.94 -4.93 0.50
CA ALA A 13 9.20 -5.92 1.26
C ALA A 13 8.37 -6.84 0.35
N ALA A 14 7.68 -6.29 -0.65
CA ALA A 14 6.91 -7.06 -1.63
C ALA A 14 7.78 -8.04 -2.41
N SER A 15 9.02 -7.66 -2.73
CA SER A 15 9.98 -8.57 -3.37
C SER A 15 10.32 -9.77 -2.47
N HIS A 16 10.45 -9.56 -1.16
CA HIS A 16 10.68 -10.65 -0.21
C HIS A 16 9.45 -11.53 0.02
N ILE A 17 8.23 -11.01 -0.14
CA ILE A 17 7.01 -11.83 -0.18
C ILE A 17 7.07 -12.84 -1.34
N MET A 18 7.47 -12.38 -2.53
CA MET A 18 7.65 -13.27 -3.68
C MET A 18 8.75 -14.32 -3.44
N HIS A 19 9.82 -13.95 -2.74
CA HIS A 19 10.87 -14.91 -2.36
C HIS A 19 10.37 -15.97 -1.36
N MET A 20 9.56 -15.58 -0.37
CA MET A 20 8.92 -16.52 0.56
C MET A 20 7.99 -17.49 -0.21
N GLN A 21 7.16 -16.96 -1.10
CA GLN A 21 6.29 -17.76 -1.97
C GLN A 21 7.08 -18.76 -2.83
N LYS A 22 8.17 -18.31 -3.46
CA LYS A 22 9.05 -19.17 -4.25
C LYS A 22 9.65 -20.30 -3.42
N ALA A 23 10.16 -20.00 -2.23
CA ALA A 23 10.73 -21.02 -1.35
C ALA A 23 9.68 -22.06 -0.93
N MET A 24 8.46 -21.62 -0.61
CA MET A 24 7.33 -22.51 -0.31
C MET A 24 6.96 -23.39 -1.51
N THR A 25 6.84 -22.82 -2.71
CA THR A 25 6.54 -23.59 -3.93
C THR A 25 7.58 -24.66 -4.20
N LEU A 26 8.88 -24.36 -4.01
CA LEU A 26 9.97 -25.33 -4.19
C LEU A 26 9.93 -26.47 -3.16
N MET A 27 9.35 -26.24 -1.98
CA MET A 27 9.08 -27.26 -0.97
C MET A 27 7.74 -27.99 -1.18
N ASN A 28 7.02 -27.70 -2.28
CA ASN A 28 5.65 -28.16 -2.54
C ASN A 28 4.62 -27.70 -1.48
N LEU A 29 4.85 -26.56 -0.84
CA LEU A 29 3.91 -25.94 0.09
C LEU A 29 3.03 -24.94 -0.67
N GLN A 30 1.73 -25.20 -0.73
CA GLN A 30 0.75 -24.43 -1.52
C GLN A 30 -0.05 -23.45 -0.66
N LEU A 31 0.56 -22.94 0.43
CA LEU A 31 -0.09 -22.04 1.38
C LEU A 31 -0.74 -20.82 0.69
N GLN A 32 -0.06 -20.26 -0.31
CA GLN A 32 -0.53 -19.10 -1.09
C GLN A 32 -1.84 -19.30 -1.85
N HIS A 33 -2.27 -20.55 -2.07
CA HIS A 33 -3.55 -20.86 -2.73
C HIS A 33 -4.69 -21.05 -1.73
N VAL A 34 -4.39 -21.34 -0.46
CA VAL A 34 -5.40 -21.59 0.58
C VAL A 34 -5.64 -20.38 1.48
N VAL A 35 -4.67 -19.49 1.65
CA VAL A 35 -4.85 -18.22 2.36
C VAL A 35 -4.99 -17.05 1.40
N SER A 36 -5.86 -16.09 1.73
CA SER A 36 -6.06 -14.88 0.92
C SER A 36 -4.83 -13.96 0.90
N ASP A 37 -4.02 -14.02 1.96
CA ASP A 37 -2.79 -13.25 2.10
C ASP A 37 -1.76 -14.06 2.91
N VAL A 38 -0.61 -14.36 2.29
CA VAL A 38 0.51 -15.06 2.92
C VAL A 38 1.20 -14.22 4.00
N THR A 39 1.11 -12.90 3.91
CA THR A 39 1.61 -11.96 4.94
C THR A 39 0.57 -11.63 6.00
N GLY A 40 -0.63 -12.19 5.90
CA GLY A 40 -1.65 -12.09 6.95
C GLY A 40 -1.25 -12.85 8.23
N ALA A 41 -2.00 -12.63 9.31
CA ALA A 41 -1.72 -13.21 10.63
C ALA A 41 -1.55 -14.74 10.60
N THR A 42 -2.43 -15.46 9.89
CA THR A 42 -2.34 -16.92 9.74
C THR A 42 -1.10 -17.32 8.94
N GLY A 43 -0.88 -16.72 7.76
CA GLY A 43 0.24 -17.07 6.89
C GLY A 43 1.60 -16.84 7.57
N MET A 44 1.77 -15.68 8.21
CA MET A 44 3.00 -15.36 8.94
C MET A 44 3.23 -16.26 10.14
N LYS A 45 2.17 -16.64 10.88
CA LYS A 45 2.29 -17.57 12.01
C LYS A 45 2.79 -18.94 11.56
N ILE A 46 2.23 -19.47 10.47
CA ILE A 46 2.65 -20.73 9.86
C ILE A 46 4.08 -20.62 9.32
N ILE A 47 4.41 -19.58 8.56
CA ILE A 47 5.76 -19.38 8.00
C ILE A 47 6.81 -19.28 9.11
N ARG A 48 6.53 -18.55 10.20
CA ARG A 48 7.41 -18.45 11.37
C ARG A 48 7.58 -19.81 12.07
N ALA A 49 6.53 -20.62 12.18
CA ALA A 49 6.61 -21.96 12.75
C ALA A 49 7.47 -22.90 11.88
N ILE A 50 7.33 -22.83 10.54
CA ILE A 50 8.19 -23.57 9.61
C ILE A 50 9.66 -23.13 9.78
N VAL A 51 9.94 -21.84 9.86
CA VAL A 51 11.31 -21.36 10.13
C VAL A 51 11.80 -21.80 11.52
N GLY A 52 10.91 -21.88 12.51
CA GLY A 52 11.19 -22.38 13.86
C GLY A 52 11.40 -23.89 13.97
N GLY A 53 11.25 -24.63 12.88
CA GLY A 53 11.50 -26.07 12.83
C GLY A 53 10.26 -26.96 12.83
N GLU A 54 9.06 -26.39 12.90
CA GLU A 54 7.81 -27.18 12.86
C GLU A 54 7.56 -27.75 11.46
N ARG A 55 7.26 -29.05 11.39
CA ARG A 55 7.10 -29.80 10.13
C ARG A 55 5.79 -30.57 10.06
N ASP A 56 5.09 -30.71 11.18
CA ASP A 56 3.81 -31.41 11.20
C ASP A 56 2.71 -30.54 10.56
N PRO A 57 2.12 -30.97 9.42
CA PRO A 57 1.05 -30.24 8.76
C PRO A 57 -0.18 -30.06 9.65
N ALA A 58 -0.46 -30.98 10.58
CA ALA A 58 -1.60 -30.89 11.48
C ALA A 58 -1.42 -29.77 12.52
N ILE A 59 -0.21 -29.66 13.10
CA ILE A 59 0.14 -28.58 14.04
C ILE A 59 0.08 -27.23 13.31
N LEU A 60 0.65 -27.14 12.11
CA LEU A 60 0.65 -25.92 11.32
C LEU A 60 -0.78 -25.49 10.90
N ALA A 61 -1.62 -26.44 10.49
CA ALA A 61 -3.01 -26.16 10.12
C ALA A 61 -3.87 -25.73 11.31
N ALA A 62 -3.58 -26.23 12.52
CA ALA A 62 -4.24 -25.78 13.75
C ALA A 62 -3.92 -24.32 14.10
N MET A 63 -2.84 -23.73 13.57
CA MET A 63 -2.50 -22.32 13.79
C MET A 63 -3.40 -21.33 13.02
N ARG A 64 -4.29 -21.83 12.16
CA ARG A 64 -5.23 -21.06 11.34
C ARG A 64 -6.19 -20.25 12.20
N ASP A 65 -6.38 -18.98 11.85
CA ASP A 65 -7.42 -18.14 12.45
C ASP A 65 -8.82 -18.63 12.05
N ILE A 66 -9.81 -18.43 12.92
CA ILE A 66 -11.20 -18.86 12.68
C ILE A 66 -11.84 -18.14 11.49
N ARG A 67 -11.33 -16.96 11.11
CA ARG A 67 -11.78 -16.17 9.96
C ARG A 67 -11.22 -16.66 8.62
N CYS A 68 -10.28 -17.61 8.64
CA CYS A 68 -9.78 -18.21 7.43
C CYS A 68 -10.86 -19.07 6.78
N LYS A 69 -11.22 -18.74 5.53
CA LYS A 69 -12.28 -19.44 4.78
C LYS A 69 -11.94 -20.89 4.43
N ALA A 70 -10.65 -21.21 4.28
CA ALA A 70 -10.22 -22.56 3.93
C ALA A 70 -10.28 -23.46 5.16
N ASP A 71 -10.91 -24.62 5.03
CA ASP A 71 -11.04 -25.62 6.10
C ASP A 71 -9.69 -26.13 6.58
N ASN A 72 -9.63 -26.64 7.81
CA ASN A 72 -8.38 -27.13 8.41
C ASN A 72 -7.74 -28.22 7.54
N GLU A 73 -8.54 -29.17 7.05
CA GLU A 73 -8.09 -30.23 6.14
C GLU A 73 -7.44 -29.69 4.87
N LYS A 74 -8.01 -28.65 4.26
CA LYS A 74 -7.45 -28.01 3.06
C LYS A 74 -6.12 -27.33 3.35
N VAL A 75 -6.02 -26.67 4.50
CA VAL A 75 -4.77 -26.03 4.94
C VAL A 75 -3.71 -27.08 5.25
N CYS A 76 -4.07 -28.17 5.92
CA CYS A 76 -3.20 -29.31 6.20
C CYS A 76 -2.66 -29.92 4.90
N ALA A 77 -3.54 -30.21 3.93
CA ALA A 77 -3.15 -30.73 2.63
C ALA A 77 -2.18 -29.79 1.87
N ALA A 78 -2.36 -28.48 1.99
CA ALA A 78 -1.48 -27.49 1.36
C ALA A 78 -0.10 -27.37 2.03
N LEU A 79 0.08 -27.95 3.22
CA LEU A 79 1.32 -27.93 4.00
C LEU A 79 2.08 -29.27 3.96
N VAL A 80 1.57 -30.25 3.21
CA VAL A 80 2.26 -31.50 2.91
C VAL A 80 3.28 -31.24 1.81
N GLY A 81 4.57 -31.28 2.18
CA GLY A 81 5.66 -30.97 1.25
C GLY A 81 7.00 -31.50 1.71
N ASN A 82 8.04 -31.21 0.92
CA ASN A 82 9.42 -31.60 1.20
C ASN A 82 10.19 -30.40 1.76
N TYR A 83 10.41 -30.40 3.07
CA TYR A 83 11.10 -29.34 3.81
C TYR A 83 12.62 -29.43 3.70
N ARG A 84 13.14 -29.34 2.46
CA ARG A 84 14.59 -29.35 2.18
C ARG A 84 15.29 -28.19 2.88
N SER A 85 16.46 -28.48 3.44
CA SER A 85 17.21 -27.52 4.26
C SER A 85 17.57 -26.23 3.51
N GLU A 86 17.90 -26.35 2.22
CA GLU A 86 18.27 -25.23 1.35
C GLU A 86 17.09 -24.26 1.15
N HIS A 87 15.88 -24.79 0.97
CA HIS A 87 14.67 -23.99 0.77
C HIS A 87 14.14 -23.40 2.07
N VAL A 88 14.26 -24.13 3.19
CA VAL A 88 13.98 -23.59 4.53
C VAL A 88 14.95 -22.44 4.84
N PHE A 89 16.23 -22.57 4.49
CA PHE A 89 17.21 -21.50 4.63
C PHE A 89 16.83 -20.27 3.80
N ALA A 90 16.48 -20.46 2.52
CA ALA A 90 16.02 -19.38 1.66
C ALA A 90 14.76 -18.68 2.20
N LEU A 91 13.78 -19.45 2.70
CA LEU A 91 12.58 -18.94 3.36
C LEU A 91 12.95 -18.11 4.59
N THR A 92 13.90 -18.59 5.41
CA THR A 92 14.39 -17.89 6.60
C THR A 92 15.01 -16.55 6.26
N GLN A 93 15.84 -16.47 5.21
CA GLN A 93 16.45 -15.21 4.77
C GLN A 93 15.40 -14.23 4.25
N ALA A 94 14.45 -14.70 3.45
CA ALA A 94 13.37 -13.87 2.94
C ALA A 94 12.49 -13.31 4.06
N LEU A 95 12.16 -14.14 5.06
CA LEU A 95 11.39 -13.73 6.24
C LEU A 95 12.13 -12.67 7.06
N LYS A 96 13.42 -12.85 7.33
CA LYS A 96 14.23 -11.88 8.09
C LYS A 96 14.30 -10.52 7.40
N LEU A 97 14.48 -10.51 6.08
CA LEU A 97 14.52 -9.28 5.31
C LEU A 97 13.15 -8.59 5.27
N TYR A 98 12.07 -9.37 5.12
CA TYR A 98 10.72 -8.86 5.24
C TYR A 98 10.48 -8.18 6.59
N ASP A 99 10.80 -8.86 7.70
CA ASP A 99 10.66 -8.31 9.07
C ASP A 99 11.50 -7.04 9.26
N PHE A 100 12.73 -7.02 8.72
CA PHE A 100 13.57 -5.84 8.74
C PHE A 100 12.92 -4.66 8.02
N TYR A 101 12.38 -4.86 6.82
CA TYR A 101 11.70 -3.79 6.08
C TYR A 101 10.43 -3.32 6.79
N GLN A 102 9.66 -4.21 7.42
CA GLN A 102 8.49 -3.82 8.21
C GLN A 102 8.87 -2.90 9.37
N ALA A 103 9.97 -3.19 10.07
CA ALA A 103 10.48 -2.31 11.13
C ALA A 103 10.90 -0.92 10.58
N ARG A 104 11.59 -0.87 9.43
CA ARG A 104 11.98 0.40 8.79
C ARG A 104 10.77 1.19 8.26
N ILE A 105 9.71 0.51 7.82
CA ILE A 105 8.45 1.14 7.43
C ILE A 105 7.79 1.80 8.66
N ALA A 106 7.75 1.10 9.80
CA ALA A 106 7.20 1.66 11.04
C ALA A 106 7.97 2.89 11.54
N GLU A 107 9.30 2.92 11.38
CA GLU A 107 10.11 4.11 11.64
C GLU A 107 9.74 5.28 10.72
N CYS A 108 9.53 5.01 9.42
CA CYS A 108 9.05 6.03 8.50
C CYS A 108 7.66 6.56 8.90
N ASP A 109 6.78 5.69 9.38
CA ASP A 109 5.44 6.08 9.83
C ASP A 109 5.51 7.01 11.04
N SER A 110 6.37 6.69 12.00
CA SER A 110 6.62 7.52 13.19
C SER A 110 7.17 8.91 12.82
N GLU A 111 8.09 8.97 11.86
CA GLU A 111 8.64 10.22 11.34
C GLU A 111 7.58 11.06 10.60
N VAL A 112 6.72 10.41 9.81
CA VAL A 112 5.61 11.07 9.12
C VAL A 112 4.61 11.63 10.13
N GLU A 113 4.27 10.88 11.17
CA GLU A 113 3.39 11.32 12.25
C GLU A 113 3.94 12.58 12.94
N ARG A 114 5.24 12.56 13.30
CA ARG A 114 5.90 13.71 13.93
C ARG A 114 5.85 14.96 13.06
N VAL A 115 6.17 14.83 11.77
CA VAL A 115 6.14 15.96 10.83
C VAL A 115 4.71 16.48 10.64
N LEU A 116 3.72 15.58 10.55
CA LEU A 116 2.33 15.99 10.43
C LEU A 116 1.85 16.73 11.68
N ALA A 117 2.23 16.29 12.88
CA ALA A 117 1.90 16.97 14.13
C ALA A 117 2.54 18.38 14.20
N MET A 118 3.79 18.53 13.76
CA MET A 118 4.43 19.86 13.67
C MET A 118 3.70 20.77 12.68
N LEU A 119 3.31 20.26 11.51
CA LEU A 119 2.60 21.03 10.48
C LEU A 119 1.16 21.38 10.87
N SER A 120 0.53 20.58 11.72
CA SER A 120 -0.82 20.85 12.21
C SER A 120 -0.84 21.78 13.42
N ALA A 121 0.26 21.87 14.18
CA ALA A 121 0.35 22.75 15.36
C ALA A 121 0.09 24.22 15.03
N ASP A 122 0.57 24.70 13.88
CA ASP A 122 0.38 26.09 13.43
C ASP A 122 -1.01 26.36 12.84
N LYS A 123 -1.87 25.34 12.73
CA LYS A 123 -3.18 25.44 12.09
C LYS A 123 -4.30 25.27 13.10
N SER A 124 -5.25 26.19 13.07
CA SER A 124 -6.46 26.10 13.88
C SER A 124 -7.28 24.87 13.48
N ALA A 125 -7.95 24.27 14.47
CA ALA A 125 -8.88 23.19 14.21
C ALA A 125 -10.01 23.70 13.29
N PRO A 126 -10.39 22.94 12.23
CA PRO A 126 -11.49 23.33 11.37
C PRO A 126 -12.80 23.43 12.16
N ALA A 127 -13.63 24.44 11.83
CA ALA A 127 -14.88 24.70 12.54
C ALA A 127 -15.95 23.61 12.31
N GLU A 128 -15.88 22.90 11.17
CA GLU A 128 -16.82 21.82 10.86
C GLU A 128 -16.30 20.46 11.34
N PRO A 129 -17.17 19.62 11.93
CA PRO A 129 -16.77 18.28 12.32
C PRO A 129 -16.51 17.38 11.10
N LEU A 130 -15.59 16.42 11.28
CA LEU A 130 -15.32 15.41 10.25
C LEU A 130 -16.58 14.63 9.90
N LYS A 131 -16.91 14.60 8.61
CA LYS A 131 -17.98 13.75 8.08
C LYS A 131 -17.67 12.27 8.34
N LYS A 132 -18.67 11.39 8.23
CA LYS A 132 -18.41 9.95 8.34
C LYS A 132 -17.45 9.49 7.22
N PRO A 133 -16.46 8.62 7.52
CA PRO A 133 -15.57 8.10 6.49
C PRO A 133 -16.38 7.29 5.48
N ARG A 134 -16.13 7.51 4.19
CA ARG A 134 -16.80 6.77 3.11
C ARG A 134 -16.19 5.39 2.83
N HIS A 135 -15.06 5.10 3.45
CA HIS A 135 -14.35 3.83 3.29
C HIS A 135 -14.61 2.90 4.48
N ARG A 136 -15.02 1.66 4.21
CA ARG A 136 -15.32 0.65 5.25
C ARG A 136 -14.17 -0.32 5.53
N THR A 137 -13.25 -0.50 4.60
CA THR A 137 -12.18 -1.50 4.71
C THR A 137 -10.92 -0.87 5.33
N ILE A 138 -9.92 -1.65 5.73
CA ILE A 138 -8.57 -1.12 5.97
C ILE A 138 -7.75 -1.45 4.74
N GLN A 139 -7.11 -0.45 4.14
CA GLN A 139 -6.28 -0.67 2.95
C GLN A 139 -4.99 -1.41 3.36
N PRO A 140 -4.49 -2.35 2.52
CA PRO A 140 -3.18 -2.96 2.78
C PRO A 140 -2.11 -1.87 2.80
N ASN A 141 -1.11 -2.03 3.68
CA ASN A 141 -0.03 -1.06 3.89
C ASN A 141 -0.51 0.36 4.27
N ALA A 142 -1.68 0.47 4.92
CA ALA A 142 -2.11 1.71 5.55
C ALA A 142 -1.06 2.23 6.56
N MET A 143 -1.13 3.51 6.88
CA MET A 143 -0.28 4.10 7.92
C MET A 143 -0.65 3.50 9.29
N SER A 144 0.32 3.44 10.20
CA SER A 144 0.12 2.94 11.57
C SER A 144 -0.84 3.79 12.41
N PHE A 145 -1.08 5.04 12.04
CA PHE A 145 -1.90 6.01 12.77
C PHE A 145 -2.98 6.64 11.87
N ASP A 146 -3.99 7.28 12.48
CA ASP A 146 -5.06 7.93 11.73
C ASP A 146 -4.58 9.27 11.12
N THR A 147 -4.36 9.24 9.82
CA THR A 147 -3.92 10.41 9.03
C THR A 147 -5.05 11.37 8.70
N ARG A 148 -6.30 10.91 8.71
CA ARG A 148 -7.46 11.70 8.25
C ARG A 148 -7.69 12.98 9.05
N PRO A 149 -7.72 12.97 10.40
CA PRO A 149 -7.97 14.19 11.17
C PRO A 149 -6.85 15.23 10.99
N VAL A 150 -5.59 14.77 10.98
CA VAL A 150 -4.44 15.66 10.84
C VAL A 150 -4.41 16.28 9.43
N LEU A 151 -4.71 15.49 8.39
CA LEU A 151 -4.84 16.01 7.03
C LEU A 151 -5.96 17.04 6.93
N TYR A 152 -7.11 16.80 7.56
CA TYR A 152 -8.23 17.75 7.55
C TYR A 152 -7.87 19.07 8.23
N GLN A 153 -7.14 19.03 9.35
CA GLN A 153 -6.60 20.24 10.00
C GLN A 153 -5.61 20.98 9.10
N ILE A 154 -4.79 20.24 8.35
CA ILE A 154 -3.78 20.82 7.46
C ILE A 154 -4.40 21.43 6.19
N THR A 155 -5.35 20.77 5.55
CA THR A 155 -5.91 21.20 4.26
C THR A 155 -7.18 22.03 4.40
N GLY A 156 -7.86 21.97 5.55
CA GLY A 156 -9.20 22.54 5.77
C GLY A 156 -10.32 21.79 5.04
N VAL A 157 -10.00 20.79 4.22
CA VAL A 157 -10.95 20.04 3.39
C VAL A 157 -10.68 18.56 3.49
N ASP A 158 -11.71 17.77 3.77
CA ASP A 158 -11.59 16.32 3.86
C ASP A 158 -11.49 15.67 2.47
N LEU A 159 -10.25 15.48 2.02
CA LEU A 159 -9.94 14.82 0.74
C LEU A 159 -10.45 13.38 0.66
N THR A 160 -10.69 12.72 1.80
CA THR A 160 -11.16 11.33 1.84
C THR A 160 -12.65 11.19 1.47
N GLN A 161 -13.37 12.31 1.33
CA GLN A 161 -14.74 12.30 0.80
C GLN A 161 -14.81 12.10 -0.72
N ILE A 162 -13.69 12.36 -1.42
CA ILE A 162 -13.58 12.13 -2.86
C ILE A 162 -13.54 10.61 -3.10
N HIS A 163 -14.41 10.12 -3.98
CA HIS A 163 -14.43 8.71 -4.35
C HIS A 163 -13.06 8.27 -4.86
N GLY A 164 -12.60 7.08 -4.46
CA GLY A 164 -11.28 6.55 -4.83
C GLY A 164 -10.09 7.17 -4.08
N VAL A 165 -10.29 8.18 -3.22
CA VAL A 165 -9.22 8.79 -2.43
C VAL A 165 -9.28 8.30 -0.98
N GLY A 166 -8.37 7.39 -0.63
CA GLY A 166 -8.18 6.94 0.76
C GLY A 166 -7.23 7.86 1.55
N PRO A 167 -7.16 7.72 2.90
CA PRO A 167 -6.32 8.56 3.75
C PRO A 167 -4.83 8.56 3.37
N TYR A 168 -4.26 7.38 3.11
CA TYR A 168 -2.87 7.27 2.65
C TYR A 168 -2.63 7.87 1.26
N LEU A 169 -3.62 7.78 0.36
CA LEU A 169 -3.52 8.40 -0.96
C LEU A 169 -3.57 9.93 -0.83
N ALA A 170 -4.50 10.46 -0.04
CA ALA A 170 -4.61 11.89 0.26
C ALA A 170 -3.30 12.43 0.85
N LEU A 171 -2.70 11.70 1.81
CA LEU A 171 -1.41 12.06 2.39
C LEU A 171 -0.30 12.17 1.32
N ARG A 172 -0.21 11.18 0.42
CA ARG A 172 0.76 11.22 -0.68
C ARG A 172 0.51 12.38 -1.64
N MET A 173 -0.75 12.70 -1.91
CA MET A 173 -1.09 13.84 -2.76
C MET A 173 -0.61 15.15 -2.13
N VAL A 174 -0.98 15.40 -0.87
CA VAL A 174 -0.57 16.59 -0.11
C VAL A 174 0.96 16.69 0.00
N ALA A 175 1.65 15.57 0.17
CA ALA A 175 3.11 15.56 0.25
C ALA A 175 3.82 15.89 -1.08
N GLU A 176 3.18 15.64 -2.22
CA GLU A 176 3.74 15.92 -3.55
C GLU A 176 3.35 17.32 -4.05
N CYS A 177 2.12 17.80 -3.80
CA CYS A 177 1.68 19.13 -4.22
C CYS A 177 1.91 20.23 -3.17
N GLY A 178 2.07 19.86 -1.90
CA GLY A 178 2.00 20.80 -0.78
C GLY A 178 0.56 21.20 -0.45
N THR A 179 0.40 22.07 0.54
CA THR A 179 -0.92 22.62 0.92
C THR A 179 -1.29 23.87 0.13
N ASP A 180 -0.31 24.52 -0.49
CA ASP A 180 -0.51 25.74 -1.26
C ASP A 180 -0.62 25.43 -2.75
N LEU A 181 -1.85 25.46 -3.25
CA LEU A 181 -2.16 25.28 -4.66
C LEU A 181 -2.12 26.59 -5.47
N SER A 182 -1.88 27.75 -4.83
CA SER A 182 -1.81 29.06 -5.52
C SER A 182 -0.64 29.17 -6.49
N ARG A 183 0.35 28.27 -6.37
CA ARG A 183 1.47 28.10 -7.31
C ARG A 183 1.02 27.83 -8.75
N TRP A 184 -0.20 27.34 -8.94
CA TRP A 184 -0.83 27.20 -10.25
C TRP A 184 -1.94 28.23 -10.42
N PRO A 185 -1.92 29.07 -11.47
CA PRO A 185 -2.95 30.10 -11.68
C PRO A 185 -4.36 29.53 -11.81
N THR A 186 -4.49 28.34 -12.40
CA THR A 186 -5.78 27.66 -12.55
C THR A 186 -5.61 26.14 -12.46
N ALA A 187 -6.73 25.44 -12.23
CA ALA A 187 -6.77 23.98 -12.28
C ALA A 187 -6.29 23.40 -13.63
N LYS A 188 -6.45 24.13 -14.74
CA LYS A 188 -5.92 23.72 -16.06
C LYS A 188 -4.39 23.71 -16.08
N HIS A 189 -3.74 24.66 -15.42
CA HIS A 189 -2.28 24.67 -15.30
C HIS A 189 -1.79 23.52 -14.43
N PHE A 190 -2.50 23.23 -13.34
CA PHE A 190 -2.19 22.09 -12.49
C PHE A 190 -2.32 20.74 -13.25
N THR A 191 -3.40 20.53 -14.00
CA THR A 191 -3.58 19.29 -14.79
C THR A 191 -2.58 19.19 -15.95
N SER A 192 -2.17 20.32 -16.53
CA SER A 192 -1.12 20.36 -17.54
C SER A 192 0.26 20.03 -16.95
N TRP A 193 0.59 20.56 -15.77
CA TRP A 193 1.81 20.23 -15.02
C TRP A 193 1.89 18.74 -14.66
N LEU A 194 0.76 18.14 -14.30
CA LEU A 194 0.62 16.69 -14.08
C LEU A 194 0.64 15.86 -15.37
N THR A 195 0.70 16.50 -16.55
CA THR A 195 0.60 15.89 -17.87
C THR A 195 -0.65 15.01 -18.05
N LEU A 196 -1.74 15.36 -17.36
CA LEU A 196 -3.04 14.71 -17.51
C LEU A 196 -3.85 15.31 -18.67
N SER A 197 -3.54 16.56 -19.04
CA SER A 197 -4.12 17.18 -20.22
C SER A 197 -3.54 16.58 -21.52
N PRO A 198 -4.34 16.48 -22.60
CA PRO A 198 -3.86 16.16 -23.94
C PRO A 198 -2.68 17.06 -24.36
N GLY A 199 -1.75 16.50 -25.14
CA GLY A 199 -0.70 17.31 -25.76
C GLY A 199 -1.25 18.15 -26.92
N CYS A 200 -0.63 19.30 -27.18
CA CYS A 200 -0.96 20.15 -28.34
C CYS A 200 0.21 20.19 -29.33
N LYS A 201 0.54 19.05 -29.95
CA LYS A 201 1.60 19.00 -30.98
C LYS A 201 0.99 19.41 -32.33
N ILE A 202 1.05 20.70 -32.65
CA ILE A 202 0.47 21.28 -33.88
C ILE A 202 1.60 21.87 -34.72
N SER A 203 1.60 21.61 -36.02
CA SER A 203 2.54 22.21 -36.98
C SER A 203 1.79 22.60 -38.26
N GLY A 204 1.97 23.83 -38.75
CA GLY A 204 1.29 24.33 -39.95
C GLY A 204 -0.24 24.22 -39.88
N GLY A 205 -0.83 24.39 -38.69
CA GLY A 205 -2.28 24.23 -38.47
C GLY A 205 -2.78 22.79 -38.38
N LYS A 206 -1.94 21.78 -38.63
CA LYS A 206 -2.30 20.36 -38.52
C LYS A 206 -1.93 19.79 -37.14
N VAL A 207 -2.89 19.12 -36.49
CA VAL A 207 -2.65 18.37 -35.25
C VAL A 207 -1.84 17.11 -35.57
N LEU A 208 -0.59 17.07 -35.13
CA LEU A 208 0.31 15.92 -35.30
C LEU A 208 0.09 14.86 -34.20
N SER A 209 -0.26 15.29 -32.98
CA SER A 209 -0.60 14.39 -31.88
C SER A 209 -1.35 15.11 -30.77
N SER A 210 -2.35 14.42 -30.21
CA SER A 210 -3.12 14.83 -29.02
C SER A 210 -2.87 13.94 -27.80
N ARG A 211 -1.93 12.98 -27.88
CA ARG A 211 -1.67 12.05 -26.75
C ARG A 211 -1.11 12.79 -25.54
N THR A 212 -1.48 12.33 -24.35
CA THR A 212 -0.88 12.80 -23.10
C THR A 212 0.62 12.52 -23.08
N ARG A 213 1.41 13.43 -22.52
CA ARG A 213 2.86 13.26 -22.40
C ARG A 213 3.19 12.15 -21.41
N LYS A 214 4.34 11.49 -21.62
CA LYS A 214 4.91 10.60 -20.61
C LYS A 214 5.41 11.45 -19.43
N THR A 215 5.23 10.96 -18.21
CA THR A 215 5.64 11.66 -16.98
C THR A 215 6.14 10.67 -15.95
N SER A 216 7.11 11.12 -15.14
CA SER A 216 7.56 10.46 -13.92
C SER A 216 6.91 11.05 -12.66
N ASN A 217 5.92 11.93 -12.81
CA ASN A 217 5.23 12.57 -11.69
C ASN A 217 4.40 11.54 -10.90
N ARG A 218 4.73 11.36 -9.62
CA ARG A 218 4.04 10.45 -8.70
C ARG A 218 2.58 10.82 -8.49
N LEU A 219 2.26 12.11 -8.43
CA LEU A 219 0.89 12.57 -8.23
C LEU A 219 -0.02 12.16 -9.40
N SER A 220 0.51 12.17 -10.63
CA SER A 220 -0.21 11.65 -11.79
C SER A 220 -0.48 10.15 -11.69
N ALA A 221 0.45 9.37 -11.13
CA ALA A 221 0.25 7.95 -10.87
C ALA A 221 -0.79 7.71 -9.75
N HIS A 222 -0.75 8.50 -8.68
CA HIS A 222 -1.73 8.47 -7.58
C HIS A 222 -3.15 8.79 -8.06
N LEU A 223 -3.32 9.78 -8.93
CA LEU A 223 -4.61 10.12 -9.53
C LEU A 223 -5.13 9.01 -10.45
N ARG A 224 -4.26 8.36 -11.22
CA ARG A 224 -4.63 7.19 -12.02
C ARG A 224 -5.08 6.02 -11.14
N LEU A 225 -4.42 5.80 -10.01
CA LEU A 225 -4.82 4.77 -9.04
C LEU A 225 -6.23 5.06 -8.50
N ALA A 226 -6.51 6.30 -8.08
CA ALA A 226 -7.84 6.71 -7.65
C ALA A 226 -8.89 6.47 -8.74
N ALA A 227 -8.60 6.88 -9.98
CA ALA A 227 -9.52 6.69 -11.12
C ALA A 227 -9.82 5.22 -11.41
N VAL A 228 -8.84 4.32 -11.32
CA VAL A 228 -9.04 2.88 -11.48
C VAL A 228 -9.93 2.32 -10.38
N THR A 229 -9.75 2.76 -9.13
CA THR A 229 -10.62 2.35 -8.02
C THR A 229 -12.05 2.81 -8.26
N ILE A 230 -12.26 4.07 -8.67
CA ILE A 230 -13.60 4.58 -9.00
C ILE A 230 -14.23 3.77 -10.13
N GLY A 231 -13.51 3.52 -11.23
CA GLY A 231 -14.05 2.78 -12.38
C GLY A 231 -14.44 1.33 -12.09
N ARG A 232 -13.96 0.74 -10.99
CA ARG A 232 -14.38 -0.59 -10.51
C ARG A 232 -15.64 -0.56 -9.63
N THR A 233 -16.11 0.63 -9.27
CA THR A 233 -17.24 0.83 -8.37
C THR A 233 -18.39 1.47 -9.14
N SER A 234 -19.61 0.98 -8.96
CA SER A 234 -20.82 1.65 -9.46
C SER A 234 -21.15 2.82 -8.54
N THR A 235 -20.39 3.91 -8.67
CA THR A 235 -20.67 5.20 -7.98
C THR A 235 -21.58 6.07 -8.81
#